data_AF-A0A5K7SA73-F1
#
_entry.id   AF-A0A5K7SA73-F1
#
_cell.length_a   1.000
_cell.length_b   1.000
_cell.length_c   1.000
_cell.angle_alpha   90.00
_cell.angle_beta   90.00
_cell.angle_gamma   90.00
#
_symmetry.space_group_name_H-M   'P 1'
#
loop_
_entity.id
_entity.type
_entity.pdbx_description
1 polymer ?
#
loop_
_entity_poly.entity_id
_entity_poly.type
_entity_poly.pdbx_seq_one_letter_code
_entity_poly.pdbx_strand_id
1 'polypeptide(L)'
;MKRYHLLTIALVVFLISGIKMTALALPSSQKVDSIQIAFDKQQLVLPGESFKIGIISYYRNGKIKKTTGLLGGSVWWWKYKVDVVGGTNFSGKISVNEELIPSKGKYIDIKAYPRKQPDLVKELLLPLNYETKIAYRPTGNYDKSPGSQIPGEVISEFNNGIVRVCDDWRNNKESGNFLFSGKGGYWKNGKFTIDPDFMKIENHHANLIINSLRNTSIADTFSVQLDYKHAYDLHFSGSSGIPGFSGSSGSPGYQGGNGSDGQNGQNGEFGDDGPDIGVWVDLYRDSVLNTDLLYVYAQNLFTNKEYRYLINPDGGSLDVSSFGGSGGNGGNGGNGGSGGNGREGEKWIEKHIEKQTVKKPVTKRVIRKEIHKRKDADGKEYDVEVEVETTETEYVDEVVDVVVEVVHQGPGEDGGDGGWGGPGGMGGPGGYGGNITLHFTRDAMPYSHLITTRSEGGSGGINGSGGFGGSGGSGGAGNPSGRSGSSGQSGPSAFGWAPSGGSGQIRIQSTEEFFEYKSKDKK
;
A
#
# COMPACT_ATOMS: atom_id res chain seq x y z
N MET A 1 -11.97 2.92 13.93
CA MET A 1 -12.40 4.19 14.53
C MET A 1 -13.61 4.73 13.77
N LYS A 2 -14.82 4.53 14.32
CA LYS A 2 -16.09 4.94 13.71
C LYS A 2 -16.53 6.28 14.31
N ARG A 3 -16.64 7.33 13.48
CA ARG A 3 -17.21 8.62 13.89
C ARG A 3 -18.71 8.61 13.61
N TYR A 4 -19.50 8.61 14.67
CA TYR A 4 -20.95 8.82 14.62
C TYR A 4 -21.23 10.32 14.55
N HIS A 5 -21.91 10.78 13.50
CA HIS A 5 -22.47 12.13 13.44
C HIS A 5 -23.84 12.14 14.12
N LEU A 6 -23.92 12.89 15.22
CA LEU A 6 -25.14 13.23 15.96
C LEU A 6 -26.07 14.07 15.06
N LEU A 7 -27.28 13.55 14.84
CA LEU A 7 -28.38 14.24 14.17
C LEU A 7 -29.09 15.14 15.19
N THR A 8 -29.00 16.45 15.02
CA THR A 8 -29.71 17.43 15.85
C THR A 8 -31.13 17.60 15.30
N ILE A 9 -32.12 17.03 16.00
CA ILE A 9 -33.55 17.21 15.71
C ILE A 9 -33.99 18.54 16.33
N ALA A 10 -34.17 19.57 15.49
CA ALA A 10 -34.79 20.83 15.90
C ALA A 10 -36.32 20.66 15.86
N LEU A 11 -36.90 20.40 17.03
CA LEU A 11 -38.34 20.38 17.29
C LEU A 11 -38.85 21.84 17.38
N VAL A 12 -39.40 22.37 16.28
CA VAL A 12 -40.05 23.69 16.30
C VAL A 12 -41.52 23.51 16.73
N VAL A 13 -41.79 23.81 17.99
CA VAL A 13 -43.13 23.98 18.56
C VAL A 13 -43.64 25.37 18.16
N PHE A 14 -44.55 25.44 17.19
CA PHE A 14 -45.28 26.68 16.90
C PHE A 14 -46.55 26.75 17.77
N LEU A 15 -46.54 27.70 18.71
CA LEU A 15 -47.66 28.11 19.54
C LEU A 15 -48.84 28.60 18.68
N ILE A 16 -49.98 27.93 18.83
CA ILE A 16 -51.26 28.32 18.27
C ILE A 16 -51.83 29.46 19.13
N SER A 17 -51.72 30.70 18.62
CA SER A 17 -52.53 31.83 19.12
C SER A 17 -53.76 31.98 18.23
N GLY A 18 -54.93 31.90 18.85
CA GLY A 18 -56.22 31.92 18.18
C GLY A 18 -56.53 33.31 17.60
N ILE A 19 -56.53 33.40 16.28
CA ILE A 19 -57.22 34.47 15.54
C ILE A 19 -58.50 33.84 14.97
N LYS A 20 -59.65 34.29 15.48
CA LYS A 20 -60.96 34.02 14.88
C LYS A 20 -61.02 34.70 13.51
N MET A 21 -60.69 33.98 12.44
CA MET A 21 -61.02 34.41 11.08
C MET A 21 -62.52 34.17 10.85
N THR A 22 -63.25 35.26 10.72
CA THR A 22 -64.54 35.34 10.03
C THR A 22 -64.48 34.52 8.73
N ALA A 23 -65.44 33.61 8.57
CA ALA A 23 -65.66 32.83 7.36
C ALA A 23 -66.07 33.76 6.20
N LEU A 24 -65.09 34.41 5.59
CA LEU A 24 -65.21 34.89 4.22
C LEU A 24 -65.42 33.66 3.35
N ALA A 25 -66.54 33.63 2.62
CA ALA A 25 -66.88 32.62 1.65
C ALA A 25 -65.63 32.24 0.85
N LEU A 26 -65.16 30.99 1.03
CA LEU A 26 -64.03 30.45 0.30
C LEU A 26 -64.31 30.70 -1.19
N PRO A 27 -63.43 31.42 -1.91
CA PRO A 27 -63.63 31.64 -3.33
C PRO A 27 -63.79 30.28 -3.97
N SER A 28 -64.94 30.10 -4.62
CA SER A 28 -65.33 28.96 -5.47
C SER A 28 -64.09 28.23 -5.95
N SER A 29 -63.94 26.96 -5.56
CA SER A 29 -62.77 26.15 -5.88
C SER A 29 -62.46 26.37 -7.36
N GLN A 30 -61.31 27.00 -7.65
CA GLN A 30 -60.96 27.40 -9.01
C GLN A 30 -60.98 26.13 -9.87
N LYS A 31 -62.03 25.96 -10.67
CA LYS A 31 -62.21 24.78 -11.49
C LYS A 31 -61.17 24.82 -12.61
N VAL A 32 -60.44 23.73 -12.73
CA VAL A 32 -59.60 23.50 -13.92
C VAL A 32 -60.55 23.35 -15.09
N ASP A 33 -60.22 24.01 -16.19
CA ASP A 33 -61.01 23.97 -17.42
C ASP A 33 -60.49 22.88 -18.36
N SER A 34 -59.16 22.83 -18.53
CA SER A 34 -58.49 21.78 -19.28
C SER A 34 -57.07 21.55 -18.76
N ILE A 35 -56.49 20.42 -19.13
CA ILE A 35 -55.08 20.13 -18.87
C ILE A 35 -54.38 19.71 -20.17
N GLN A 36 -53.05 19.76 -20.15
CA GLN A 36 -52.17 19.28 -21.21
C GLN A 36 -50.99 18.55 -20.58
N ILE A 37 -50.66 17.37 -21.10
CA ILE A 37 -49.42 16.67 -20.76
C ILE A 37 -48.31 17.26 -21.63
N ALA A 38 -47.27 17.79 -21.00
CA ALA A 38 -46.09 18.32 -21.67
C ALA A 38 -44.95 17.31 -21.59
N PHE A 39 -44.27 17.11 -22.71
CA PHE A 39 -43.12 16.23 -22.85
C PHE A 39 -42.07 16.93 -23.71
N ASP A 40 -40.80 16.85 -23.29
CA ASP A 40 -39.69 17.37 -24.07
C ASP A 40 -39.19 16.32 -25.06
N LYS A 41 -39.30 16.65 -26.36
CA LYS A 41 -38.92 15.76 -27.47
C LYS A 41 -37.42 15.51 -27.56
N GLN A 42 -36.60 16.29 -26.85
CA GLN A 42 -35.16 16.09 -26.72
C GLN A 42 -34.79 15.09 -25.60
N GLN A 43 -35.79 14.47 -24.93
CA GLN A 43 -35.54 13.36 -24.02
C GLN A 43 -35.62 12.02 -24.76
N LEU A 44 -34.78 11.08 -24.32
CA LEU A 44 -34.85 9.68 -24.71
C LEU A 44 -35.90 8.95 -23.87
N VAL A 45 -36.75 8.16 -24.53
CA VAL A 45 -37.74 7.27 -23.93
C VAL A 45 -37.28 5.84 -24.17
N LEU A 46 -36.44 5.32 -23.27
CA LEU A 46 -35.78 4.01 -23.40
C LEU A 46 -36.23 3.04 -22.31
N PRO A 47 -36.41 1.74 -22.63
CA PRO A 47 -36.61 0.69 -21.63
C PRO A 47 -35.53 0.71 -20.53
N GLY A 48 -35.94 0.52 -19.28
CA GLY A 48 -35.05 0.50 -18.12
C GLY A 48 -34.54 1.87 -17.66
N GLU A 49 -34.93 2.95 -18.35
CA GLU A 49 -34.59 4.33 -18.02
C GLU A 49 -35.81 5.13 -17.59
N SER A 50 -35.57 6.36 -17.13
CA SER A 50 -36.64 7.29 -16.80
C SER A 50 -36.54 8.60 -17.56
N PHE A 51 -37.68 9.15 -17.94
CA PHE A 51 -37.81 10.50 -18.50
C PHE A 51 -38.83 11.31 -17.71
N LYS A 52 -38.90 12.62 -17.95
CA LYS A 52 -39.79 13.53 -17.24
C LYS A 52 -40.94 13.99 -18.13
N ILE A 53 -42.10 14.15 -17.50
CA ILE A 53 -43.26 14.84 -18.06
C ILE A 53 -43.67 16.02 -17.16
N GLY A 54 -44.53 16.89 -17.67
CA GLY A 54 -45.18 17.94 -16.91
C GLY A 54 -46.68 18.00 -17.21
N ILE A 55 -47.45 18.64 -16.33
CA ILE A 55 -48.86 18.92 -16.57
C ILE A 55 -49.06 20.43 -16.52
N ILE A 56 -49.66 20.97 -17.58
CA ILE A 56 -50.14 22.34 -17.65
C ILE A 56 -51.64 22.31 -17.39
N SER A 57 -52.12 23.13 -16.47
CA SER A 57 -53.55 23.29 -16.17
C SER A 57 -54.00 24.70 -16.52
N TYR A 58 -55.02 24.77 -17.36
CA TYR A 58 -55.69 26.00 -17.77
C TYR A 58 -56.96 26.16 -16.94
N TYR A 59 -57.09 27.30 -16.26
CA TYR A 59 -58.24 27.61 -15.42
C TYR A 59 -59.19 28.54 -16.18
N ARG A 60 -60.49 28.48 -15.86
CA ARG A 60 -61.53 29.33 -16.48
C ARG A 60 -61.29 30.84 -16.37
N ASN A 61 -60.48 31.26 -15.40
CA ASN A 61 -60.09 32.66 -15.21
C ASN A 61 -58.82 33.06 -15.99
N GLY A 62 -58.40 32.25 -16.97
CA GLY A 62 -57.20 32.48 -17.77
C GLY A 62 -55.88 32.17 -17.05
N LYS A 63 -55.90 31.81 -15.76
CA LYS A 63 -54.66 31.44 -15.04
C LYS A 63 -54.13 30.11 -15.58
N ILE A 64 -52.82 30.04 -15.76
CA ILE A 64 -52.10 28.82 -16.14
C ILE A 64 -51.25 28.40 -14.94
N LYS A 65 -51.34 27.13 -14.56
CA LYS A 65 -50.42 26.56 -13.56
C LYS A 65 -49.70 25.35 -14.13
N LYS A 66 -48.46 25.13 -13.68
CA LYS A 66 -47.58 24.07 -14.16
C LYS A 66 -47.11 23.22 -12.98
N THR A 67 -46.89 21.92 -13.21
CA THR A 67 -46.30 21.05 -12.19
C THR A 67 -44.82 21.36 -11.94
N THR A 68 -44.33 21.00 -10.74
CA THR A 68 -42.90 21.02 -10.42
C THR A 68 -42.14 20.00 -11.29
N GLY A 69 -40.84 20.22 -11.54
CA GLY A 69 -40.01 19.34 -12.37
C GLY A 69 -39.75 19.91 -13.76
N LEU A 70 -40.10 19.17 -14.83
CA LEU A 70 -39.80 19.53 -16.23
C LEU A 70 -40.20 20.97 -16.59
N LEU A 71 -41.36 21.43 -16.10
CA LEU A 71 -41.93 22.73 -16.45
C LEU A 71 -41.55 23.87 -15.49
N GLY A 72 -40.78 23.59 -14.42
CA GLY A 72 -40.40 24.59 -13.41
C GLY A 72 -41.57 25.24 -12.66
N GLY A 73 -42.74 24.59 -12.61
CA GLY A 73 -43.93 25.14 -11.96
C GLY A 73 -43.97 24.94 -10.44
N SER A 74 -45.04 25.41 -9.80
CA SER A 74 -45.26 25.34 -8.34
C SER A 74 -46.37 24.36 -7.92
N VAL A 75 -47.02 23.69 -8.89
CA VAL A 75 -48.08 22.74 -8.58
C VAL A 75 -47.51 21.39 -8.23
N TRP A 76 -47.87 20.90 -7.06
CA TRP A 76 -47.46 19.58 -6.58
C TRP A 76 -48.16 18.43 -7.31
N TRP A 77 -47.41 17.36 -7.59
CA TRP A 77 -47.87 16.19 -8.34
C TRP A 77 -49.02 15.41 -7.67
N TRP A 78 -49.16 15.45 -6.35
CA TRP A 78 -50.27 14.77 -5.66
C TRP A 78 -51.65 15.31 -6.04
N LYS A 79 -51.75 16.48 -6.69
CA LYS A 79 -53.01 17.02 -7.21
C LYS A 79 -53.49 16.30 -8.47
N TYR A 80 -52.62 15.51 -9.09
CA TYR A 80 -52.92 14.73 -10.28
C TYR A 80 -52.81 13.24 -9.98
N LYS A 81 -53.53 12.44 -10.76
CA LYS A 81 -53.29 11.02 -10.90
C LYS A 81 -52.75 10.80 -12.30
N VAL A 82 -51.72 9.96 -12.40
CA VAL A 82 -51.04 9.64 -13.65
C VAL A 82 -50.92 8.13 -13.71
N ASP A 83 -51.64 7.54 -14.65
CA ASP A 83 -51.64 6.12 -14.93
C ASP A 83 -50.73 5.89 -16.16
N VAL A 84 -49.79 4.95 -16.08
CA VAL A 84 -48.82 4.67 -17.14
C VAL A 84 -48.89 3.19 -17.51
N VAL A 85 -49.12 2.88 -18.79
CA VAL A 85 -48.98 1.53 -19.34
C VAL A 85 -47.61 1.42 -20.00
N GLY A 86 -46.86 0.37 -19.64
CA GLY A 86 -45.48 0.18 -20.09
C GLY A 86 -44.42 0.80 -19.17
N GLY A 87 -44.80 1.24 -17.96
CA GLY A 87 -43.87 1.82 -17.00
C GLY A 87 -44.52 2.16 -15.66
N THR A 88 -43.80 2.92 -14.84
CA THR A 88 -44.29 3.44 -13.56
C THR A 88 -44.03 4.94 -13.48
N ASN A 89 -44.89 5.68 -12.78
CA ASN A 89 -44.71 7.12 -12.58
C ASN A 89 -44.47 7.44 -11.10
N PHE A 90 -43.46 8.26 -10.83
CA PHE A 90 -43.24 8.87 -9.53
C PHE A 90 -43.01 10.37 -9.70
N SER A 91 -44.02 11.17 -9.32
CA SER A 91 -43.97 12.63 -9.33
C SER A 91 -43.50 13.22 -10.67
N GLY A 92 -44.02 12.70 -11.79
CA GLY A 92 -43.71 13.18 -13.14
C GLY A 92 -42.45 12.59 -13.75
N LYS A 93 -41.72 11.74 -13.02
CA LYS A 93 -40.66 10.91 -13.55
C LYS A 93 -41.25 9.54 -13.91
N ILE A 94 -41.26 9.21 -15.19
CA ILE A 94 -41.76 7.94 -15.71
C ILE A 94 -40.57 7.02 -15.92
N SER A 95 -40.55 5.86 -15.27
CA SER A 95 -39.60 4.77 -15.52
C SER A 95 -40.22 3.76 -16.48
N VAL A 96 -39.58 3.52 -17.62
CA VAL A 96 -40.06 2.62 -18.67
C VAL A 96 -39.70 1.17 -18.33
N ASN A 97 -40.63 0.23 -18.53
CA ASN A 97 -40.39 -1.19 -18.27
C ASN A 97 -39.29 -1.73 -19.22
N GLU A 98 -38.34 -2.49 -18.67
CA GLU A 98 -37.21 -3.09 -19.40
C GLU A 98 -37.65 -4.22 -20.34
N GLU A 99 -38.77 -4.89 -20.06
CA GLU A 99 -39.38 -5.92 -20.92
C GLU A 99 -39.84 -5.37 -22.29
N LEU A 100 -39.83 -4.05 -22.47
CA LEU A 100 -40.12 -3.41 -23.73
C LEU A 100 -38.93 -3.45 -24.72
N ILE A 101 -37.81 -4.10 -24.39
CA ILE A 101 -36.74 -4.41 -25.37
C ILE A 101 -37.21 -5.55 -26.30
N PRO A 102 -36.98 -5.48 -27.63
CA PRO A 102 -36.51 -4.31 -28.38
C PRO A 102 -37.60 -3.24 -28.52
N SER A 103 -37.20 -1.97 -28.52
CA SER A 103 -38.12 -0.82 -28.44
C SER A 103 -38.87 -0.48 -29.73
N LYS A 104 -38.41 -0.97 -30.89
CA LYS A 104 -38.92 -0.57 -32.21
C LYS A 104 -40.41 -0.90 -32.35
N GLY A 105 -41.21 0.12 -32.65
CA GLY A 105 -42.67 -0.02 -32.84
C GLY A 105 -43.49 -0.12 -31.55
N LYS A 106 -42.87 0.03 -30.37
CA LYS A 106 -43.55 0.04 -29.08
C LYS A 106 -43.76 1.47 -28.57
N TYR A 107 -44.73 1.64 -27.68
CA TYR A 107 -45.16 2.92 -27.13
C TYR A 107 -45.43 2.79 -25.63
N ILE A 108 -45.44 3.93 -24.94
CA ILE A 108 -46.00 4.06 -23.59
C ILE A 108 -47.27 4.90 -23.65
N ASP A 109 -48.30 4.45 -22.94
CA ASP A 109 -49.55 5.19 -22.79
C ASP A 109 -49.57 5.90 -21.44
N ILE A 110 -49.73 7.21 -21.46
CA ILE A 110 -49.76 8.06 -20.28
C ILE A 110 -51.13 8.73 -20.19
N LYS A 111 -51.86 8.42 -19.13
CA LYS A 111 -53.14 9.05 -18.80
C LYS A 111 -52.98 9.91 -17.56
N ALA A 112 -53.33 11.19 -17.65
CA ALA A 112 -53.26 12.12 -16.53
C ALA A 112 -54.58 12.86 -16.35
N TYR A 113 -54.96 13.10 -15.10
CA TYR A 113 -56.15 13.89 -14.73
C TYR A 113 -55.99 14.53 -13.34
N PRO A 114 -56.61 15.70 -13.07
CA PRO A 114 -56.70 16.23 -11.72
C PRO A 114 -57.51 15.29 -10.83
N ARG A 115 -57.03 14.99 -9.61
CA ARG A 115 -57.72 14.06 -8.69
C ARG A 115 -59.15 14.51 -8.32
N LYS A 116 -59.41 15.82 -8.36
CA LYS A 116 -60.73 16.41 -8.06
C LYS A 116 -61.66 16.51 -9.28
N GLN A 117 -61.14 16.30 -10.50
CA GLN A 117 -61.89 16.39 -11.76
C GLN A 117 -61.41 15.30 -12.74
N PRO A 118 -61.71 14.01 -12.49
CA PRO A 118 -61.22 12.88 -13.30
C PRO A 118 -61.70 12.90 -14.76
N ASP A 119 -62.80 13.60 -15.03
CA ASP A 119 -63.38 13.83 -16.36
C ASP A 119 -62.46 14.61 -17.30
N LEU A 120 -61.51 15.38 -16.76
CA LEU A 120 -60.52 16.15 -17.53
C LEU A 120 -59.31 15.30 -17.95
N VAL A 121 -59.49 14.01 -18.18
CA VAL A 121 -58.42 13.10 -18.58
C VAL A 121 -57.79 13.51 -19.90
N LYS A 122 -56.46 13.43 -19.94
CA LYS A 122 -55.67 13.52 -21.17
C LYS A 122 -54.79 12.30 -21.31
N GLU A 123 -54.69 11.84 -22.54
CA GLU A 123 -53.92 10.69 -22.95
C GLU A 123 -52.78 11.17 -23.86
N LEU A 124 -51.60 10.58 -23.68
CA LEU A 124 -50.42 10.84 -24.49
C LEU A 124 -49.74 9.51 -24.78
N LEU A 125 -49.78 9.10 -26.05
CA LEU A 125 -49.02 7.97 -26.57
C LEU A 125 -47.64 8.44 -27.00
N LEU A 126 -46.58 7.97 -26.32
CA LEU A 126 -45.19 8.29 -26.69
C LEU A 126 -44.51 7.07 -27.31
N PRO A 127 -43.96 7.17 -28.53
CA PRO A 127 -43.14 6.11 -29.09
C PRO A 127 -41.86 5.93 -28.28
N LEU A 128 -41.45 4.68 -28.09
CA LEU A 128 -40.13 4.41 -27.53
C LEU A 128 -39.05 4.78 -28.53
N ASN A 129 -37.94 5.30 -28.02
CA ASN A 129 -36.74 5.46 -28.80
C ASN A 129 -36.05 4.11 -28.97
N TYR A 130 -35.44 3.94 -30.13
CA TYR A 130 -34.60 2.79 -30.43
C TYR A 130 -33.33 3.29 -31.08
N GLU A 131 -32.22 2.62 -30.80
CA GLU A 131 -30.96 2.87 -31.47
C GLU A 131 -31.12 2.58 -32.96
N THR A 132 -30.56 3.45 -33.79
CA THR A 132 -30.52 3.36 -35.25
C THR A 132 -29.11 3.14 -35.77
N LYS A 133 -28.09 3.56 -35.01
CA LYS A 133 -26.69 3.37 -35.32
C LYS A 133 -25.86 3.32 -34.03
N ILE A 134 -24.80 2.52 -34.04
CA ILE A 134 -23.71 2.62 -33.06
C ILE A 134 -22.39 2.80 -33.80
N ALA A 135 -21.40 3.41 -33.16
CA ALA A 135 -20.06 3.52 -33.69
C ALA A 135 -19.04 3.53 -32.54
N TYR A 136 -17.96 2.76 -32.67
CA TYR A 136 -16.81 2.91 -31.79
C TYR A 136 -15.87 3.99 -32.30
N ARG A 137 -15.44 4.88 -31.41
CA ARG A 137 -14.53 5.98 -31.71
C ARG A 137 -13.33 5.95 -30.77
N PRO A 138 -12.10 5.82 -31.29
CA PRO A 138 -10.89 6.03 -30.50
C PRO A 138 -10.85 7.45 -29.94
N THR A 139 -10.46 7.61 -28.67
CA THR A 139 -10.44 8.93 -28.00
C THR A 139 -9.12 9.69 -28.16
N GLY A 140 -8.11 9.09 -28.80
CA GLY A 140 -6.82 9.71 -29.05
C GLY A 140 -6.04 8.99 -30.15
N ASN A 141 -4.81 9.44 -30.38
CA ASN A 141 -3.87 8.71 -31.24
C ASN A 141 -3.58 7.34 -30.62
N TYR A 142 -3.42 6.35 -31.47
CA TYR A 142 -3.15 4.99 -31.05
C TYR A 142 -2.17 4.33 -32.01
N ASP A 143 -1.43 3.38 -31.45
CA ASP A 143 -0.51 2.54 -32.19
C ASP A 143 -1.26 1.38 -32.86
N LYS A 144 -0.84 1.03 -34.06
CA LYS A 144 -1.43 -0.01 -34.91
C LYS A 144 -0.50 -1.21 -34.98
N SER A 145 -0.01 -1.64 -33.82
CA SER A 145 0.92 -2.76 -33.68
C SER A 145 0.42 -3.77 -32.65
N PRO A 146 0.80 -5.07 -32.77
CA PRO A 146 0.47 -6.11 -31.79
C PRO A 146 0.68 -5.67 -30.34
N GLY A 147 -0.27 -6.00 -29.46
CA GLY A 147 -0.22 -5.64 -28.04
C GLY A 147 -0.66 -4.21 -27.69
N SER A 148 -0.83 -3.34 -28.69
CA SER A 148 -1.27 -1.96 -28.49
C SER A 148 -2.69 -1.89 -27.92
N GLN A 149 -2.92 -0.91 -27.07
CA GLN A 149 -4.22 -0.66 -26.45
C GLN A 149 -4.86 0.60 -27.03
N ILE A 150 -6.08 0.45 -27.54
CA ILE A 150 -6.86 1.53 -28.16
C ILE A 150 -7.99 1.89 -27.20
N PRO A 151 -7.87 3.00 -26.44
CA PRO A 151 -8.98 3.52 -25.67
C PRO A 151 -10.01 4.14 -26.61
N GLY A 152 -11.28 3.97 -26.27
CA GLY A 152 -12.35 4.57 -27.07
C GLY A 152 -13.68 4.61 -26.35
N GLU A 153 -14.63 5.19 -27.06
CA GLU A 153 -16.00 5.40 -26.61
C GLU A 153 -16.99 4.84 -27.65
N VAL A 154 -18.18 4.48 -27.22
CA VAL A 154 -19.26 4.06 -28.12
C VAL A 154 -20.27 5.18 -28.26
N ILE A 155 -20.59 5.53 -29.49
CA ILE A 155 -21.55 6.55 -29.86
C ILE A 155 -22.82 5.85 -30.34
N SER A 156 -23.93 6.03 -29.62
CA SER A 156 -25.25 5.54 -30.03
C SER A 156 -26.09 6.69 -30.58
N GLU A 157 -26.63 6.52 -31.79
CA GLU A 157 -27.62 7.41 -32.39
C GLU A 157 -29.00 6.77 -32.32
N PHE A 158 -30.01 7.56 -31.98
CA PHE A 158 -31.38 7.10 -31.81
C PHE A 158 -32.30 7.65 -32.91
N ASN A 159 -33.45 7.02 -33.10
CA ASN A 159 -34.44 7.38 -34.12
C ASN A 159 -35.01 8.81 -34.01
N ASN A 160 -34.79 9.54 -32.91
CA ASN A 160 -35.15 10.94 -32.75
C ASN A 160 -33.98 11.91 -33.00
N GLY A 161 -32.84 11.42 -33.49
CA GLY A 161 -31.64 12.20 -33.79
C GLY A 161 -30.76 12.53 -32.57
N ILE A 162 -31.13 12.06 -31.37
CA ILE A 162 -30.28 12.22 -30.19
C ILE A 162 -29.08 11.27 -30.32
N VAL A 163 -27.92 11.76 -29.91
CA VAL A 163 -26.68 11.00 -29.82
C VAL A 163 -26.26 10.88 -28.35
N ARG A 164 -25.91 9.67 -27.91
CA ARG A 164 -25.35 9.39 -26.59
C ARG A 164 -23.94 8.86 -26.75
N VAL A 165 -23.03 9.37 -25.92
CA VAL A 165 -21.63 8.92 -25.85
C VAL A 165 -21.47 8.08 -24.57
N CYS A 166 -20.90 6.89 -24.72
CA CYS A 166 -20.55 5.99 -23.63
C CYS A 166 -19.03 5.91 -23.50
N ASP A 167 -18.49 6.58 -22.49
CA ASP A 167 -17.06 6.75 -22.21
C ASP A 167 -16.64 6.16 -20.84
N ASP A 168 -17.53 6.10 -19.85
CA ASP A 168 -17.30 5.40 -18.58
C ASP A 168 -17.62 3.90 -18.68
N TRP A 169 -16.58 3.07 -18.60
CA TRP A 169 -16.66 1.62 -18.76
C TRP A 169 -16.59 0.82 -17.45
N ARG A 170 -16.33 1.47 -16.30
CA ARG A 170 -16.09 0.77 -15.03
C ARG A 170 -17.32 0.74 -14.12
N ASN A 171 -18.19 1.74 -14.19
CA ASN A 171 -19.32 1.89 -13.27
C ASN A 171 -20.65 2.26 -13.96
N ASN A 172 -20.73 2.14 -15.28
CA ASN A 172 -21.86 2.66 -16.03
C ASN A 172 -22.88 1.56 -16.35
N LYS A 173 -24.16 1.83 -16.06
CA LYS A 173 -25.28 1.01 -16.54
C LYS A 173 -25.29 0.94 -18.07
N GLU A 174 -24.82 1.98 -18.76
CA GLU A 174 -24.80 2.05 -20.21
C GLU A 174 -23.85 1.04 -20.87
N SER A 175 -22.72 0.71 -20.26
CA SER A 175 -21.80 -0.28 -20.85
C SER A 175 -22.41 -1.68 -20.89
N GLY A 176 -23.38 -1.96 -20.02
CA GLY A 176 -24.17 -3.19 -20.01
C GLY A 176 -25.12 -3.34 -21.21
N ASN A 177 -25.25 -2.31 -22.07
CA ASN A 177 -26.08 -2.36 -23.27
C ASN A 177 -25.31 -2.83 -24.51
N PHE A 178 -24.03 -3.14 -24.39
CA PHE A 178 -23.19 -3.52 -25.51
C PHE A 178 -22.49 -4.85 -25.26
N LEU A 179 -22.42 -5.68 -26.30
CA LEU A 179 -21.61 -6.88 -26.32
C LEU A 179 -20.42 -6.65 -27.26
N PHE A 180 -19.22 -6.79 -26.70
CA PHE A 180 -17.97 -6.62 -27.43
C PHE A 180 -17.37 -7.99 -27.77
N SER A 181 -16.93 -8.16 -29.00
CA SER A 181 -16.12 -9.30 -29.42
C SER A 181 -14.96 -8.84 -30.30
N GLY A 182 -13.81 -9.49 -30.18
CA GLY A 182 -12.61 -9.15 -30.93
C GLY A 182 -12.21 -10.28 -31.87
N LYS A 183 -11.67 -9.92 -33.04
CA LYS A 183 -10.89 -10.80 -33.92
C LYS A 183 -9.50 -10.19 -34.08
N GLY A 184 -8.44 -10.94 -33.78
CA GLY A 184 -7.09 -10.38 -33.70
C GLY A 184 -6.88 -9.43 -32.51
N GLY A 185 -7.69 -9.57 -31.45
CA GLY A 185 -7.63 -8.74 -30.25
C GLY A 185 -8.77 -9.03 -29.28
N TYR A 186 -8.83 -8.30 -28.17
CA TYR A 186 -9.86 -8.45 -27.15
C TYR A 186 -10.26 -7.10 -26.53
N TRP A 187 -11.48 -7.03 -26.01
CA TRP A 187 -11.98 -5.86 -25.30
C TRP A 187 -11.87 -6.05 -23.79
N LYS A 188 -11.32 -5.07 -23.07
CA LYS A 188 -11.28 -5.07 -21.61
C LYS A 188 -11.25 -3.66 -21.05
N ASN A 189 -12.17 -3.36 -20.12
CA ASN A 189 -12.19 -2.12 -19.34
C ASN A 189 -12.11 -0.83 -20.19
N GLY A 190 -12.87 -0.75 -21.29
CA GLY A 190 -12.88 0.44 -22.14
C GLY A 190 -11.78 0.52 -23.20
N LYS A 191 -11.00 -0.55 -23.35
CA LYS A 191 -9.87 -0.61 -24.25
C LYS A 191 -9.99 -1.83 -25.15
N PHE A 192 -9.75 -1.61 -26.44
CA PHE A 192 -9.49 -2.68 -27.39
C PHE A 192 -7.99 -2.95 -27.43
N THR A 193 -7.58 -4.14 -26.99
CA THR A 193 -6.18 -4.57 -27.05
C THR A 193 -6.00 -5.46 -28.28
N ILE A 194 -5.12 -5.06 -29.19
CA ILE A 194 -4.70 -5.88 -30.33
C ILE A 194 -3.94 -7.09 -29.78
N ASP A 195 -4.16 -8.29 -30.33
CA ASP A 195 -3.48 -9.50 -29.86
C ASP A 195 -1.95 -9.26 -29.90
N PRO A 196 -1.20 -9.53 -28.81
CA PRO A 196 0.25 -9.37 -28.82
C PRO A 196 0.95 -10.36 -29.76
N ASP A 197 0.29 -11.48 -30.09
CA ASP A 197 0.80 -12.45 -31.05
C ASP A 197 0.21 -12.17 -32.43
N PHE A 198 0.99 -11.55 -33.32
CA PHE A 198 0.55 -11.21 -34.67
C PHE A 198 0.13 -12.45 -35.48
N MET A 199 0.58 -13.65 -35.11
CA MET A 199 0.19 -14.90 -35.74
C MET A 199 -1.31 -15.22 -35.56
N LYS A 200 -1.96 -14.60 -34.57
CA LYS A 200 -3.40 -14.70 -34.31
C LYS A 200 -4.20 -13.60 -34.99
N ILE A 201 -3.53 -12.73 -35.75
CA ILE A 201 -4.14 -11.60 -36.46
C ILE A 201 -4.18 -11.94 -37.95
N GLU A 202 -5.38 -12.07 -38.49
CA GLU A 202 -5.57 -12.44 -39.89
C GLU A 202 -5.43 -11.21 -40.80
N ASN A 203 -4.62 -11.34 -41.86
CA ASN A 203 -4.41 -10.30 -42.87
C ASN A 203 -4.01 -8.93 -42.30
N HIS A 204 -3.30 -8.90 -41.16
CA HIS A 204 -2.91 -7.67 -40.46
C HIS A 204 -4.11 -6.77 -40.05
N HIS A 205 -5.30 -7.34 -39.84
CA HIS A 205 -6.48 -6.62 -39.35
C HIS A 205 -6.91 -7.09 -37.97
N ALA A 206 -6.96 -6.16 -37.01
CA ALA A 206 -7.59 -6.36 -35.72
C ALA A 206 -8.98 -5.69 -35.71
N ASN A 207 -10.01 -6.46 -35.43
CA ASN A 207 -11.40 -5.99 -35.48
C ASN A 207 -12.04 -6.04 -34.09
N LEU A 208 -12.64 -4.93 -33.67
CA LEU A 208 -13.57 -4.86 -32.56
C LEU A 208 -14.99 -4.81 -33.10
N ILE A 209 -15.78 -5.82 -32.80
CA ILE A 209 -17.20 -5.90 -33.14
C ILE A 209 -17.98 -5.49 -31.89
N ILE A 210 -18.84 -4.50 -32.04
CA ILE A 210 -19.76 -4.03 -30.99
C ILE A 210 -21.17 -4.37 -31.45
N ASN A 211 -21.94 -5.05 -30.60
CA ASN A 211 -23.35 -5.32 -30.83
C ASN A 211 -24.19 -4.59 -29.79
N SER A 212 -25.26 -3.92 -30.21
CA SER A 212 -26.24 -3.38 -29.26
C SER A 212 -27.13 -4.49 -28.71
N LEU A 213 -27.29 -4.53 -27.39
CA LEU A 213 -28.24 -5.40 -26.70
C LEU A 213 -29.64 -4.76 -26.64
N ARG A 214 -29.76 -3.44 -26.85
CA ARG A 214 -31.06 -2.76 -26.96
C ARG A 214 -31.69 -2.97 -28.35
N ASN A 215 -30.86 -3.12 -29.37
CA ASN A 215 -31.27 -3.42 -30.73
C ASN A 215 -30.26 -4.36 -31.41
N THR A 216 -30.53 -5.66 -31.36
CA THR A 216 -29.64 -6.71 -31.89
C THR A 216 -29.44 -6.70 -33.40
N SER A 217 -30.22 -5.89 -34.14
CA SER A 217 -30.00 -5.67 -35.58
C SER A 217 -28.90 -4.64 -35.86
N ILE A 218 -28.35 -4.00 -34.83
CA ILE A 218 -27.32 -2.98 -34.94
C ILE A 218 -26.02 -3.50 -34.37
N ALA A 219 -25.02 -3.48 -35.23
CA ALA A 219 -23.64 -3.74 -34.89
C ALA A 219 -22.74 -2.73 -35.59
N ASP A 220 -21.56 -2.50 -35.01
CA ASP A 220 -20.47 -1.79 -35.63
C ASP A 220 -19.22 -2.67 -35.62
N THR A 221 -18.32 -2.45 -36.56
CA THR A 221 -17.02 -3.10 -36.59
C THR A 221 -15.94 -2.06 -36.79
N PHE A 222 -15.23 -1.76 -35.71
CA PHE A 222 -14.03 -0.96 -35.77
C PHE A 222 -12.85 -1.85 -36.19
N SER A 223 -12.23 -1.52 -37.33
CA SER A 223 -11.12 -2.27 -37.90
C SER A 223 -9.84 -1.45 -37.85
N VAL A 224 -8.75 -2.10 -37.43
CA VAL A 224 -7.41 -1.52 -37.40
C VAL A 224 -6.54 -2.33 -38.34
N GLN A 225 -6.10 -1.71 -39.43
CA GLN A 225 -5.03 -2.24 -40.27
C GLN A 225 -3.70 -1.94 -39.58
N LEU A 226 -2.93 -2.97 -39.29
CA LEU A 226 -1.65 -2.85 -38.59
C LEU A 226 -0.58 -2.25 -39.50
N ASP A 227 0.28 -1.39 -38.94
CA ASP A 227 1.42 -0.81 -39.64
C ASP A 227 2.77 -1.24 -39.06
N TYR A 228 2.78 -1.90 -37.89
CA TYR A 228 3.96 -2.45 -37.21
C TYR A 228 5.05 -1.41 -36.90
N LYS A 229 4.66 -0.13 -36.79
CA LYS A 229 5.56 0.99 -36.44
C LYS A 229 5.63 1.17 -34.93
N HIS A 230 6.18 0.16 -34.25
CA HIS A 230 6.30 0.11 -32.80
C HIS A 230 7.71 -0.21 -32.34
N ALA A 231 8.08 0.33 -31.18
CA ALA A 231 9.30 -0.04 -30.47
C ALA A 231 8.98 -1.22 -29.55
N TYR A 232 9.27 -2.44 -30.02
CA TYR A 232 9.06 -3.66 -29.25
C TYR A 232 10.18 -3.85 -28.22
N ASP A 233 9.86 -4.52 -27.12
CA ASP A 233 10.81 -4.90 -26.08
C ASP A 233 10.76 -6.40 -25.84
N LEU A 234 11.94 -7.03 -25.83
CA LEU A 234 12.17 -8.41 -25.42
C LEU A 234 13.19 -8.43 -24.28
N HIS A 235 12.69 -8.56 -23.06
CA HIS A 235 13.51 -8.46 -21.85
C HIS A 235 13.56 -9.78 -21.09
N PHE A 236 14.78 -10.20 -20.75
CA PHE A 236 15.03 -11.30 -19.85
C PHE A 236 16.02 -10.91 -18.77
N SER A 237 15.87 -11.53 -17.61
CA SER A 237 16.76 -11.35 -16.46
C SER A 237 16.94 -12.67 -15.73
N GLY A 238 18.15 -12.93 -15.26
CA GLY A 238 18.41 -13.93 -14.23
C GLY A 238 17.72 -13.55 -12.91
N SER A 239 17.38 -14.55 -12.10
CA SER A 239 16.82 -14.33 -10.77
C SER A 239 17.85 -13.70 -9.86
N SER A 240 17.41 -12.81 -8.97
CA SER A 240 18.30 -12.28 -7.94
C SER A 240 18.51 -13.30 -6.83
N GLY A 241 19.72 -13.33 -6.27
CA GLY A 241 20.06 -14.16 -5.12
C GLY A 241 19.32 -13.72 -3.87
N ILE A 242 18.96 -14.70 -3.04
CA ILE A 242 18.28 -14.46 -1.77
C ILE A 242 19.26 -13.82 -0.77
N PRO A 243 18.85 -12.75 -0.05
CA PRO A 243 19.67 -12.20 1.03
C PRO A 243 19.85 -13.20 2.18
N GLY A 244 21.05 -13.23 2.76
CA GLY A 244 21.37 -14.02 3.93
C GLY A 244 20.66 -13.50 5.18
N PHE A 245 20.19 -14.41 6.03
CA PHE A 245 19.61 -14.07 7.32
C PHE A 245 20.66 -13.53 8.29
N SER A 246 20.29 -12.52 9.08
CA SER A 246 21.17 -12.03 10.15
C SER A 246 21.21 -13.02 11.32
N GLY A 247 22.37 -13.12 11.95
CA GLY A 247 22.57 -13.93 13.14
C GLY A 247 21.78 -13.37 14.33
N SER A 248 21.27 -14.27 15.17
CA SER A 248 20.64 -13.86 16.42
C SER A 248 21.68 -13.37 17.44
N SER A 249 21.31 -12.38 18.24
CA SER A 249 22.18 -11.91 19.32
C SER A 249 22.19 -12.91 20.47
N GLY A 250 23.32 -13.00 21.15
CA GLY A 250 23.50 -13.80 22.34
C GLY A 250 22.69 -13.27 23.52
N SER A 251 22.23 -14.19 24.35
CA SER A 251 21.53 -13.90 25.60
C SER A 251 22.52 -13.42 26.66
N PRO A 252 22.12 -12.48 27.53
CA PRO A 252 22.94 -12.10 28.66
C PRO A 252 23.12 -13.27 29.64
N GLY A 253 24.25 -13.27 30.34
CA GLY A 253 24.55 -14.22 31.40
C GLY A 253 23.68 -13.99 32.62
N TYR A 254 23.35 -15.09 33.30
CA TYR A 254 22.80 -15.02 34.65
C TYR A 254 23.89 -14.60 35.65
N GLN A 255 23.53 -14.39 36.91
CA GLN A 255 24.47 -13.93 37.93
C GLN A 255 25.74 -14.79 38.01
N GLY A 256 26.92 -14.18 37.84
CA GLY A 256 28.23 -14.82 37.73
C GLY A 256 28.43 -15.71 36.49
N GLY A 257 27.42 -15.82 35.63
CA GLY A 257 27.44 -16.60 34.40
C GLY A 257 27.81 -15.77 33.17
N ASN A 258 28.43 -16.41 32.20
CA ASN A 258 28.86 -15.77 30.95
C ASN A 258 27.66 -15.42 30.05
N GLY A 259 27.77 -14.33 29.30
CA GLY A 259 26.89 -14.04 28.18
C GLY A 259 27.13 -15.03 27.05
N SER A 260 26.09 -15.35 26.29
CA SER A 260 26.24 -16.25 25.15
C SER A 260 26.76 -15.48 23.93
N ASP A 261 27.42 -16.17 23.03
CA ASP A 261 27.89 -15.56 21.78
C ASP A 261 26.71 -15.20 20.86
N GLY A 262 26.91 -14.18 20.03
CA GLY A 262 26.05 -13.88 18.91
C GLY A 262 26.31 -14.84 17.76
N GLN A 263 25.26 -15.19 17.02
CA GLN A 263 25.35 -16.08 15.88
C GLN A 263 25.88 -15.38 14.64
N ASN A 264 26.41 -16.15 13.71
CA ASN A 264 26.90 -15.66 12.43
C ASN A 264 25.74 -15.16 11.56
N GLY A 265 25.99 -14.10 10.80
CA GLY A 265 25.17 -13.77 9.63
C GLY A 265 25.38 -14.80 8.53
N GLN A 266 24.31 -15.15 7.81
CA GLN A 266 24.39 -16.05 6.67
C GLN A 266 24.85 -15.30 5.43
N ASN A 267 25.48 -16.01 4.50
CA ASN A 267 25.86 -15.42 3.22
C ASN A 267 24.61 -15.16 2.36
N GLY A 268 24.68 -14.15 1.51
CA GLY A 268 23.72 -13.99 0.43
C GLY A 268 23.99 -15.00 -0.69
N GLU A 269 22.92 -15.41 -1.38
CA GLU A 269 23.03 -16.31 -2.53
C GLU A 269 23.51 -15.58 -3.79
N PHE A 270 23.97 -16.33 -4.77
CA PHE A 270 24.38 -15.81 -6.06
C PHE A 270 23.18 -15.31 -6.87
N GLY A 271 23.38 -14.28 -7.69
CA GLY A 271 22.45 -13.96 -8.76
C GLY A 271 22.59 -14.97 -9.90
N ASP A 272 21.48 -15.37 -10.51
CA ASP A 272 21.51 -16.25 -11.68
C ASP A 272 21.97 -15.50 -12.92
N ASP A 273 22.58 -16.21 -13.86
CA ASP A 273 22.95 -15.64 -15.15
C ASP A 273 21.72 -15.28 -15.99
N GLY A 274 21.86 -14.25 -16.82
CA GLY A 274 20.89 -13.94 -17.86
C GLY A 274 20.89 -15.03 -18.93
N PRO A 275 19.75 -15.32 -19.56
CA PRO A 275 19.67 -16.38 -20.57
C PRO A 275 20.37 -16.01 -21.87
N ASP A 276 21.01 -16.96 -22.52
CA ASP A 276 21.48 -16.75 -23.89
C ASP A 276 20.29 -16.59 -24.85
N ILE A 277 20.41 -15.66 -25.81
CA ILE A 277 19.36 -15.33 -26.78
C ILE A 277 19.89 -15.46 -28.20
N GLY A 278 19.18 -16.24 -29.01
CA GLY A 278 19.33 -16.21 -30.47
C GLY A 278 18.25 -15.32 -31.08
N VAL A 279 18.63 -14.44 -31.99
CA VAL A 279 17.70 -13.60 -32.75
C VAL A 279 18.02 -13.75 -34.23
N TRP A 280 17.03 -14.10 -35.02
CA TRP A 280 17.12 -14.23 -36.47
C TRP A 280 16.18 -13.24 -37.11
N VAL A 281 16.73 -12.46 -38.03
CA VAL A 281 16.06 -11.34 -38.67
C VAL A 281 16.14 -11.50 -40.17
N ASP A 282 14.98 -11.40 -40.80
CA ASP A 282 14.84 -11.49 -42.23
C ASP A 282 13.93 -10.39 -42.77
N LEU A 283 14.18 -9.94 -44.00
CA LEU A 283 13.39 -8.91 -44.66
C LEU A 283 12.45 -9.59 -45.66
N TYR A 284 11.15 -9.37 -45.54
CA TYR A 284 10.21 -9.87 -46.54
C TYR A 284 9.22 -8.78 -46.97
N ARG A 285 8.76 -8.90 -48.21
CA ARG A 285 7.72 -8.03 -48.78
C ARG A 285 6.35 -8.57 -48.42
N ASP A 286 5.60 -7.81 -47.62
CA ASP A 286 4.22 -8.14 -47.34
C ASP A 286 3.30 -7.72 -48.50
N SER A 287 2.61 -8.69 -49.10
CA SER A 287 1.74 -8.43 -50.26
C SER A 287 0.41 -7.76 -49.90
N VAL A 288 -0.06 -7.90 -48.65
CA VAL A 288 -1.33 -7.33 -48.19
C VAL A 288 -1.14 -5.86 -47.82
N LEU A 289 -0.04 -5.55 -47.13
CA LEU A 289 0.31 -4.18 -46.76
C LEU A 289 1.09 -3.44 -47.85
N ASN A 290 1.63 -4.17 -48.83
CA ASN A 290 2.50 -3.64 -49.88
C ASN A 290 3.67 -2.83 -49.31
N THR A 291 4.33 -3.38 -48.29
CA THR A 291 5.49 -2.78 -47.62
C THR A 291 6.50 -3.86 -47.26
N ASP A 292 7.76 -3.45 -47.05
CA ASP A 292 8.78 -4.36 -46.51
C ASP A 292 8.63 -4.41 -44.99
N LEU A 293 8.75 -5.61 -44.42
CA LEU A 293 8.74 -5.85 -42.99
C LEU A 293 9.92 -6.72 -42.61
N LEU A 294 10.46 -6.48 -41.42
CA LEU A 294 11.40 -7.40 -40.79
C LEU A 294 10.60 -8.46 -40.02
N TYR A 295 10.79 -9.71 -40.39
CA TYR A 295 10.37 -10.85 -39.58
C TYR A 295 11.50 -11.16 -38.60
N VAL A 296 11.20 -11.04 -37.30
CA VAL A 296 12.16 -11.35 -36.23
C VAL A 296 11.68 -12.57 -35.47
N TYR A 297 12.50 -13.61 -35.46
CA TYR A 297 12.37 -14.77 -34.60
C TYR A 297 13.41 -14.67 -33.49
N ALA A 298 12.98 -14.73 -32.24
CA ALA A 298 13.87 -14.74 -31.09
C ALA A 298 13.60 -15.94 -30.20
N GLN A 299 14.67 -16.53 -29.66
CA GLN A 299 14.57 -17.70 -28.79
C GLN A 299 15.42 -17.50 -27.54
N ASN A 300 14.80 -17.75 -26.39
CA ASN A 300 15.53 -17.94 -25.15
C ASN A 300 16.13 -19.36 -25.17
N LEU A 301 17.45 -19.46 -25.29
CA LEU A 301 18.14 -20.73 -25.52
C LEU A 301 18.18 -21.63 -24.28
N PHE A 302 17.88 -21.09 -23.10
CA PHE A 302 17.81 -21.88 -21.87
C PHE A 302 16.46 -22.57 -21.72
N THR A 303 15.38 -21.87 -22.05
CA THR A 303 14.00 -22.37 -21.88
C THR A 303 13.38 -22.90 -23.17
N ASN A 304 14.05 -22.69 -24.31
CA ASN A 304 13.54 -22.92 -25.67
C ASN A 304 12.27 -22.13 -26.01
N LYS A 305 11.95 -21.08 -25.23
CA LYS A 305 10.76 -20.27 -25.48
C LYS A 305 10.98 -19.34 -26.67
N GLU A 306 10.02 -19.34 -27.57
CA GLU A 306 10.06 -18.61 -28.85
C GLU A 306 9.22 -17.34 -28.81
N TYR A 307 9.68 -16.34 -29.56
CA TYR A 307 9.07 -15.03 -29.73
C TYR A 307 9.17 -14.63 -31.20
N ARG A 308 8.11 -14.01 -31.73
CA ARG A 308 8.05 -13.60 -33.13
C ARG A 308 7.52 -12.17 -33.22
N TYR A 309 8.14 -11.37 -34.08
CA TYR A 309 7.76 -9.99 -34.32
C TYR A 309 7.72 -9.67 -35.81
N LEU A 310 6.84 -8.74 -36.17
CA LEU A 310 6.88 -8.02 -37.44
C LEU A 310 7.21 -6.57 -37.14
N ILE A 311 8.24 -6.04 -37.79
CA ILE A 311 8.72 -4.68 -37.56
C ILE A 311 8.74 -3.95 -38.89
N ASN A 312 8.09 -2.80 -38.94
CA ASN A 312 8.15 -1.94 -40.12
C ASN A 312 9.42 -1.07 -40.07
N PRO A 313 10.34 -1.16 -41.04
CA PRO A 313 11.58 -0.38 -41.03
C PRO A 313 11.38 1.14 -40.98
N ASP A 314 10.23 1.66 -41.40
CA ASP A 314 9.93 3.11 -41.44
C ASP A 314 9.54 3.71 -40.07
N GLY A 315 9.64 2.95 -38.98
CA GLY A 315 9.31 3.47 -37.64
C GLY A 315 9.22 2.46 -36.51
N GLY A 316 9.47 1.18 -36.78
CA GLY A 316 9.55 0.14 -35.77
C GLY A 316 10.98 -0.19 -35.36
N SER A 317 11.14 -0.77 -34.18
CA SER A 317 12.42 -1.24 -33.64
C SER A 317 12.21 -2.36 -32.63
N LEU A 318 13.28 -3.05 -32.22
CA LEU A 318 13.26 -4.04 -31.15
C LEU A 318 14.45 -3.83 -30.21
N ASP A 319 14.21 -3.72 -28.90
CA ASP A 319 15.25 -3.82 -27.86
C ASP A 319 15.24 -5.23 -27.28
N VAL A 320 16.38 -5.92 -27.38
CA VAL A 320 16.58 -7.28 -26.85
C VAL A 320 17.57 -7.22 -25.70
N SER A 321 17.14 -7.63 -24.52
CA SER A 321 17.99 -7.61 -23.33
C SER A 321 18.05 -8.93 -22.58
N SER A 322 19.26 -9.26 -22.10
CA SER A 322 19.53 -10.40 -21.24
C SER A 322 20.43 -9.99 -20.07
N PHE A 323 19.81 -9.76 -18.92
CA PHE A 323 20.53 -9.29 -17.74
C PHE A 323 20.82 -10.40 -16.74
N GLY A 324 21.99 -10.33 -16.10
CA GLY A 324 22.27 -11.14 -14.93
C GLY A 324 21.46 -10.69 -13.71
N GLY A 325 21.12 -11.63 -12.85
CA GLY A 325 20.47 -11.37 -11.57
C GLY A 325 21.42 -10.74 -10.57
N SER A 326 20.91 -9.91 -9.67
CA SER A 326 21.73 -9.33 -8.59
C SER A 326 22.04 -10.37 -7.53
N GLY A 327 23.24 -10.35 -6.96
CA GLY A 327 23.57 -11.19 -5.83
C GLY A 327 22.87 -10.77 -4.54
N GLY A 328 22.58 -11.73 -3.67
CA GLY A 328 21.96 -11.51 -2.38
C GLY A 328 22.92 -10.84 -1.40
N ASN A 329 22.40 -9.97 -0.53
CA ASN A 329 23.20 -9.35 0.52
C ASN A 329 23.54 -10.35 1.62
N GLY A 330 24.72 -10.25 2.21
CA GLY A 330 25.07 -11.00 3.42
C GLY A 330 24.31 -10.50 4.65
N GLY A 331 23.92 -11.42 5.52
CA GLY A 331 23.28 -11.10 6.80
C GLY A 331 24.29 -10.55 7.80
N ASN A 332 23.85 -9.69 8.73
CA ASN A 332 24.72 -9.21 9.80
C ASN A 332 24.94 -10.29 10.87
N GLY A 333 26.08 -10.28 11.54
CA GLY A 333 26.30 -11.08 12.73
C GLY A 333 25.50 -10.57 13.93
N GLY A 334 25.10 -11.47 14.81
CA GLY A 334 24.45 -11.13 16.07
C GLY A 334 25.43 -10.59 17.10
N ASN A 335 24.98 -9.72 17.99
CA ASN A 335 25.84 -9.23 19.07
C ASN A 335 26.02 -10.29 20.15
N GLY A 336 27.16 -10.33 20.82
CA GLY A 336 27.37 -11.15 22.00
C GLY A 336 26.57 -10.63 23.20
N GLY A 337 26.07 -11.55 24.02
CA GLY A 337 25.37 -11.24 25.27
C GLY A 337 26.34 -10.74 26.33
N SER A 338 25.90 -9.84 27.20
CA SER A 338 26.75 -9.38 28.32
C SER A 338 26.87 -10.46 29.40
N GLY A 339 28.03 -10.55 30.06
CA GLY A 339 28.20 -11.40 31.23
C GLY A 339 27.41 -10.88 32.43
N GLY A 340 26.91 -11.78 33.28
CA GLY A 340 26.16 -11.41 34.46
C GLY A 340 27.07 -11.05 35.63
N ASN A 341 26.65 -10.08 36.43
CA ASN A 341 27.42 -9.65 37.60
C ASN A 341 27.51 -10.76 38.64
N GLY A 342 28.59 -10.84 39.42
CA GLY A 342 28.71 -11.78 40.54
C GLY A 342 27.82 -11.40 41.73
N ARG A 343 27.48 -12.37 42.59
CA ARG A 343 26.83 -12.11 43.88
C ARG A 343 27.76 -11.43 44.85
N GLU A 344 27.20 -10.50 45.62
CA GLU A 344 27.87 -10.01 46.81
C GLU A 344 28.09 -11.16 47.80
N GLY A 345 29.23 -11.13 48.50
CA GLY A 345 29.51 -12.08 49.56
C GLY A 345 28.55 -11.92 50.72
N GLU A 346 28.13 -13.05 51.31
CA GLU A 346 27.20 -13.10 52.42
C GLU A 346 27.75 -12.29 53.61
N LYS A 347 26.92 -11.44 54.21
CA LYS A 347 27.27 -10.63 55.38
C LYS A 347 26.73 -11.31 56.63
N TRP A 348 27.58 -11.53 57.63
CA TRP A 348 27.17 -12.02 58.94
C TRP A 348 27.83 -11.22 60.06
N ILE A 349 27.19 -11.19 61.22
CA ILE A 349 27.65 -10.45 62.39
C ILE A 349 28.17 -11.46 63.42
N GLU A 350 29.45 -11.37 63.74
CA GLU A 350 30.05 -12.10 64.86
C GLU A 350 29.99 -11.20 66.10
N LYS A 351 29.49 -11.74 67.22
CA LYS A 351 29.41 -11.00 68.50
C LYS A 351 30.32 -11.65 69.52
N HIS A 352 31.26 -10.89 70.06
CA HIS A 352 32.11 -11.32 71.18
C HIS A 352 32.17 -10.25 72.26
N ILE A 353 32.48 -10.67 73.49
CA ILE A 353 32.49 -9.80 74.67
C ILE A 353 33.92 -9.34 74.91
N GLU A 354 34.16 -8.03 74.88
CA GLU A 354 35.45 -7.42 75.23
C GLU A 354 35.34 -6.62 76.52
N LYS A 355 36.37 -6.70 77.35
CA LYS A 355 36.46 -5.96 78.62
C LYS A 355 37.03 -4.58 78.37
N GLN A 356 36.24 -3.53 78.57
CA GLN A 356 36.69 -2.13 78.50
C GLN A 356 36.72 -1.49 79.88
N THR A 357 37.75 -0.70 80.14
CA THR A 357 37.92 0.03 81.41
C THR A 357 37.31 1.42 81.27
N VAL A 358 36.29 1.73 82.07
CA VAL A 358 35.54 2.99 82.02
C VAL A 358 35.63 3.68 83.39
N LYS A 359 35.93 4.98 83.41
CA LYS A 359 36.12 5.75 84.65
C LYS A 359 34.78 6.16 85.27
N LYS A 360 34.53 5.76 86.52
CA LYS A 360 33.35 6.18 87.31
C LYS A 360 33.75 6.98 88.56
N PRO A 361 33.05 8.08 88.90
CA PRO A 361 33.38 8.91 90.06
C PRO A 361 32.96 8.28 91.40
N VAL A 362 33.83 8.37 92.42
CA VAL A 362 33.64 7.89 93.79
C VAL A 362 34.17 8.94 94.80
N THR A 363 33.39 9.30 95.83
CA THR A 363 33.72 10.37 96.81
C THR A 363 34.33 9.85 98.14
N LYS A 364 35.31 10.58 98.71
CA LYS A 364 36.03 10.26 99.97
C LYS A 364 36.21 11.49 100.91
N ARG A 365 36.25 11.31 102.24
CA ARG A 365 36.44 12.38 103.27
C ARG A 365 37.87 12.42 103.83
N VAL A 366 38.43 13.61 104.16
CA VAL A 366 39.81 13.84 104.67
C VAL A 366 39.88 15.01 105.70
N ILE A 367 40.71 14.93 106.75
CA ILE A 367 40.92 15.95 107.82
C ILE A 367 42.22 16.77 107.60
N ARG A 368 42.24 18.08 107.87
CA ARG A 368 43.38 19.03 107.73
C ARG A 368 43.61 19.87 109.01
N LYS A 369 44.85 20.24 109.38
CA LYS A 369 45.18 21.01 110.62
C LYS A 369 45.61 22.47 110.36
N GLU A 370 45.25 23.41 111.24
CA GLU A 370 45.56 24.87 111.20
C GLU A 370 46.06 25.42 112.57
N ILE A 371 46.92 26.46 112.61
CA ILE A 371 47.64 26.94 113.82
C ILE A 371 47.31 28.40 114.21
N HIS A 372 47.11 28.71 115.51
CA HIS A 372 46.79 30.06 116.07
C HIS A 372 47.78 30.51 117.20
N LYS A 373 48.14 31.79 117.33
CA LYS A 373 49.18 32.30 118.28
C LYS A 373 48.65 33.04 119.52
N ARG A 374 49.30 32.92 120.71
CA ARG A 374 49.05 33.67 121.97
C ARG A 374 50.35 34.03 122.75
N LYS A 375 50.38 35.10 123.56
CA LYS A 375 51.55 35.58 124.36
C LYS A 375 51.42 35.36 125.88
N ASP A 376 52.54 35.11 126.56
CA ASP A 376 52.67 35.04 128.03
C ASP A 376 53.21 36.35 128.69
N ALA A 377 53.23 36.40 130.02
CA ALA A 377 53.50 37.60 130.83
C ALA A 377 54.98 38.06 130.87
N ASP A 378 55.91 37.26 130.33
CA ASP A 378 57.30 37.68 130.05
C ASP A 378 57.48 38.07 128.57
N GLY A 379 56.38 38.19 127.82
CA GLY A 379 56.35 38.73 126.46
C GLY A 379 56.74 37.74 125.37
N LYS A 380 56.71 36.42 125.63
CA LYS A 380 57.02 35.39 124.63
C LYS A 380 55.74 34.77 124.06
N GLU A 381 55.70 34.65 122.73
CA GLU A 381 54.53 34.23 121.93
C GLU A 381 54.65 32.74 121.52
N TYR A 382 53.58 31.96 121.63
CA TYR A 382 53.53 30.54 121.21
C TYR A 382 52.21 30.14 120.53
N ASP A 383 52.31 29.08 119.71
CA ASP A 383 51.33 28.68 118.70
C ASP A 383 50.54 27.41 119.13
N VAL A 384 49.24 27.29 118.78
CA VAL A 384 48.32 26.17 119.11
C VAL A 384 47.58 25.68 117.85
N GLU A 385 47.65 24.37 117.55
CA GLU A 385 47.04 23.68 116.40
C GLU A 385 45.59 23.18 116.63
N VAL A 386 44.72 23.24 115.60
CA VAL A 386 43.33 22.72 115.56
C VAL A 386 43.01 22.07 114.19
N GLU A 387 42.27 20.95 114.12
CA GLU A 387 41.97 20.18 112.89
C GLU A 387 40.51 20.33 112.36
N VAL A 388 40.29 20.29 111.02
CA VAL A 388 39.01 20.48 110.29
C VAL A 388 38.85 19.48 109.10
N GLU A 389 37.66 18.87 108.90
CA GLU A 389 37.33 17.86 107.86
C GLU A 389 36.75 18.40 106.52
N THR A 390 37.11 17.82 105.35
CA THR A 390 36.57 18.09 104.00
C THR A 390 36.40 16.83 103.12
N THR A 391 35.77 16.92 101.94
CA THR A 391 35.49 15.77 101.02
C THR A 391 35.95 16.01 99.57
N GLU A 392 36.59 15.03 98.94
CA GLU A 392 37.09 15.03 97.55
C GLU A 392 36.50 13.86 96.72
N THR A 393 36.29 14.07 95.40
CA THR A 393 35.77 13.04 94.46
C THR A 393 36.89 12.52 93.56
N GLU A 394 37.07 11.20 93.50
CA GLU A 394 38.11 10.49 92.74
C GLU A 394 37.46 9.56 91.68
N TYR A 395 38.00 9.52 90.46
CA TYR A 395 37.47 8.65 89.39
C TYR A 395 38.20 7.31 89.39
N VAL A 396 37.47 6.21 89.59
CA VAL A 396 37.99 4.84 89.62
C VAL A 396 37.70 4.15 88.30
N ASP A 397 38.70 3.48 87.76
CA ASP A 397 38.64 2.66 86.56
C ASP A 397 37.83 1.37 86.84
N GLU A 398 36.67 1.17 86.18
CA GLU A 398 35.83 -0.03 86.29
C GLU A 398 35.80 -0.80 84.96
N VAL A 399 36.07 -2.10 85.01
CA VAL A 399 36.09 -2.97 83.82
C VAL A 399 34.66 -3.46 83.54
N VAL A 400 34.10 -3.08 82.39
CA VAL A 400 32.75 -3.45 81.94
C VAL A 400 32.86 -4.33 80.69
N ASP A 401 32.05 -5.39 80.64
CA ASP A 401 31.91 -6.26 79.48
C ASP A 401 31.07 -5.54 78.40
N VAL A 402 31.70 -5.23 77.25
CA VAL A 402 31.07 -4.58 76.10
C VAL A 402 30.89 -5.63 75.00
N VAL A 403 29.67 -5.77 74.47
CA VAL A 403 29.40 -6.62 73.30
C VAL A 403 29.90 -5.88 72.07
N VAL A 404 30.95 -6.41 71.44
CA VAL A 404 31.49 -5.91 70.18
C VAL A 404 30.87 -6.72 69.05
N GLU A 405 30.27 -6.04 68.09
CA GLU A 405 29.73 -6.64 66.88
C GLU A 405 30.69 -6.40 65.71
N VAL A 406 31.29 -7.46 65.19
CA VAL A 406 32.16 -7.40 64.01
C VAL A 406 31.36 -7.86 62.80
N VAL A 407 31.19 -6.98 61.82
CA VAL A 407 30.53 -7.32 60.56
C VAL A 407 31.55 -7.98 59.64
N HIS A 408 31.33 -9.25 59.34
CA HIS A 408 32.09 -9.98 58.34
C HIS A 408 31.33 -10.02 57.03
N GLN A 409 32.08 -10.04 55.93
CA GLN A 409 31.53 -10.25 54.60
C GLN A 409 32.34 -11.34 53.92
N GLY A 410 31.65 -12.36 53.42
CA GLY A 410 32.26 -13.44 52.66
C GLY A 410 32.86 -12.95 51.35
N PRO A 411 33.55 -13.84 50.62
CA PRO A 411 34.05 -13.51 49.29
C PRO A 411 32.88 -13.21 48.34
N GLY A 412 33.06 -12.22 47.47
CA GLY A 412 32.12 -11.97 46.38
C GLY A 412 32.33 -12.98 45.25
N GLU A 413 31.28 -13.32 44.52
CA GLU A 413 31.40 -14.16 43.32
C GLU A 413 31.95 -13.36 42.16
N ASP A 414 32.64 -14.04 41.24
CA ASP A 414 33.13 -13.43 40.01
C ASP A 414 31.96 -13.06 39.08
N GLY A 415 32.12 -11.98 38.32
CA GLY A 415 31.24 -11.65 37.20
C GLY A 415 31.58 -12.51 35.99
N GLY A 416 30.57 -12.89 35.22
CA GLY A 416 30.77 -13.68 34.01
C GLY A 416 31.34 -12.87 32.85
N ASP A 417 31.98 -13.54 31.90
CA ASP A 417 32.50 -12.94 30.69
C ASP A 417 31.37 -12.57 29.71
N GLY A 418 31.58 -11.53 28.92
CA GLY A 418 30.71 -11.21 27.79
C GLY A 418 30.91 -12.19 26.63
N GLY A 419 29.82 -12.56 25.98
CA GLY A 419 29.84 -13.37 24.77
C GLY A 419 30.40 -12.60 23.57
N TRP A 420 30.88 -13.32 22.57
CA TRP A 420 31.51 -12.76 21.39
C TRP A 420 30.45 -12.38 20.37
N GLY A 421 30.68 -11.32 19.60
CA GLY A 421 29.82 -10.98 18.47
C GLY A 421 30.04 -11.96 17.32
N GLY A 422 28.96 -12.33 16.64
CA GLY A 422 29.02 -13.19 15.46
C GLY A 422 29.60 -12.44 14.25
N PRO A 423 30.35 -13.09 13.35
CA PRO A 423 30.74 -12.54 12.05
C PRO A 423 29.54 -12.19 11.17
N GLY A 424 29.70 -11.17 10.32
CA GLY A 424 28.78 -10.90 9.21
C GLY A 424 28.96 -11.91 8.07
N GLY A 425 27.87 -12.21 7.37
CA GLY A 425 27.89 -13.04 6.16
C GLY A 425 28.39 -12.28 4.93
N MET A 426 28.91 -12.99 3.94
CA MET A 426 29.36 -12.42 2.68
C MET A 426 28.16 -12.16 1.75
N GLY A 427 28.21 -11.09 0.97
CA GLY A 427 27.29 -10.92 -0.16
C GLY A 427 27.56 -11.98 -1.23
N GLY A 428 26.52 -12.37 -1.97
CA GLY A 428 26.64 -13.22 -3.14
C GLY A 428 27.07 -12.39 -4.36
N PRO A 429 27.95 -12.87 -5.25
CA PRO A 429 28.17 -12.26 -6.56
C PRO A 429 26.91 -12.17 -7.41
N GLY A 430 26.88 -11.17 -8.29
CA GLY A 430 25.85 -11.04 -9.33
C GLY A 430 26.08 -12.01 -10.48
N GLY A 431 25.01 -12.42 -11.15
CA GLY A 431 25.06 -13.27 -12.33
C GLY A 431 25.56 -12.52 -13.55
N TYR A 432 26.11 -13.24 -14.53
CA TYR A 432 26.56 -12.69 -15.80
C TYR A 432 25.39 -12.33 -16.71
N GLY A 433 25.57 -11.36 -17.60
CA GLY A 433 24.64 -11.13 -18.71
C GLY A 433 24.68 -12.29 -19.71
N GLY A 434 23.54 -12.65 -20.29
CA GLY A 434 23.47 -13.75 -21.26
C GLY A 434 23.96 -13.34 -22.64
N ASN A 435 24.61 -14.23 -23.38
CA ASN A 435 25.09 -13.92 -24.72
C ASN A 435 23.93 -13.70 -25.69
N ILE A 436 24.04 -12.69 -26.55
CA ILE A 436 23.04 -12.39 -27.57
C ILE A 436 23.69 -12.54 -28.93
N THR A 437 23.15 -13.42 -29.77
CA THR A 437 23.60 -13.56 -31.16
C THR A 437 22.48 -13.12 -32.11
N LEU A 438 22.77 -12.10 -32.90
CA LEU A 438 21.90 -11.60 -33.96
C LEU A 438 22.34 -12.18 -35.30
N HIS A 439 21.43 -12.84 -35.98
CA HIS A 439 21.61 -13.41 -37.32
C HIS A 439 20.75 -12.63 -38.30
N PHE A 440 21.37 -12.01 -39.29
CA PHE A 440 20.67 -11.26 -40.34
C PHE A 440 20.85 -11.94 -41.69
N THR A 441 19.78 -12.05 -42.46
CA THR A 441 19.89 -12.29 -43.90
C THR A 441 20.52 -11.09 -44.59
N ARG A 442 21.04 -11.31 -45.81
CA ARG A 442 21.81 -10.29 -46.53
C ARG A 442 21.03 -9.00 -46.77
N ASP A 443 19.74 -9.11 -47.02
CA ASP A 443 18.78 -8.03 -47.26
C ASP A 443 18.23 -7.41 -45.97
N ALA A 444 18.17 -8.14 -44.86
CA ALA A 444 17.86 -7.59 -43.54
C ALA A 444 19.04 -6.80 -42.92
N MET A 445 20.28 -7.14 -43.27
CA MET A 445 21.49 -6.56 -42.67
C MET A 445 21.54 -5.01 -42.62
N PRO A 446 21.10 -4.26 -43.66
CA PRO A 446 21.05 -2.79 -43.61
C PRO A 446 20.18 -2.24 -42.46
N TYR A 447 19.21 -3.04 -41.99
CA TYR A 447 18.28 -2.67 -40.92
C TYR A 447 18.73 -3.14 -39.53
N SER A 448 19.94 -3.67 -39.39
CA SER A 448 20.50 -4.12 -38.09
C SER A 448 20.45 -3.04 -37.00
N HIS A 449 20.55 -1.76 -37.38
CA HIS A 449 20.46 -0.63 -36.46
C HIS A 449 19.08 -0.47 -35.78
N LEU A 450 18.03 -1.12 -36.28
CA LEU A 450 16.70 -1.15 -35.66
C LEU A 450 16.58 -2.19 -34.55
N ILE A 451 17.56 -3.08 -34.41
CA ILE A 451 17.63 -4.10 -33.37
C ILE A 451 18.72 -3.69 -32.39
N THR A 452 18.30 -3.21 -31.23
CA THR A 452 19.20 -2.83 -30.14
C THR A 452 19.35 -3.97 -29.14
N THR A 453 20.53 -4.13 -28.57
CA THR A 453 20.83 -5.27 -27.68
C THR A 453 21.58 -4.85 -26.43
N ARG A 454 21.22 -5.44 -25.28
CA ARG A 454 21.93 -5.23 -24.00
C ARG A 454 22.14 -6.53 -23.26
N SER A 455 23.34 -6.73 -22.74
CA SER A 455 23.69 -7.93 -21.98
C SER A 455 24.58 -7.57 -20.80
N GLU A 456 24.01 -6.92 -19.79
CA GLU A 456 24.74 -6.50 -18.59
C GLU A 456 24.63 -7.56 -17.49
N GLY A 457 25.71 -7.75 -16.72
CA GLY A 457 25.67 -8.59 -15.52
C GLY A 457 24.96 -7.90 -14.36
N GLY A 458 24.51 -8.69 -13.39
CA GLY A 458 23.91 -8.20 -12.16
C GLY A 458 24.96 -7.68 -11.17
N SER A 459 24.55 -6.79 -10.27
CA SER A 459 25.43 -6.31 -9.19
C SER A 459 25.66 -7.39 -8.14
N GLY A 460 26.86 -7.45 -7.56
CA GLY A 460 27.10 -8.26 -6.37
C GLY A 460 26.39 -7.69 -5.13
N GLY A 461 26.06 -8.55 -4.18
CA GLY A 461 25.42 -8.18 -2.92
C GLY A 461 26.41 -7.57 -1.93
N ILE A 462 25.92 -6.76 -1.00
CA ILE A 462 26.75 -6.16 0.05
C ILE A 462 27.11 -7.20 1.13
N ASN A 463 28.31 -7.11 1.70
CA ASN A 463 28.68 -7.92 2.86
C ASN A 463 27.96 -7.44 4.13
N GLY A 464 27.64 -8.39 5.00
CA GLY A 464 27.10 -8.14 6.33
C GLY A 464 28.16 -7.65 7.31
N SER A 465 27.72 -6.84 8.28
CA SER A 465 28.57 -6.38 9.38
C SER A 465 28.64 -7.44 10.48
N GLY A 466 29.80 -7.58 11.13
CA GLY A 466 29.95 -8.37 12.35
C GLY A 466 29.23 -7.72 13.53
N GLY A 467 28.73 -8.55 14.44
CA GLY A 467 28.10 -8.12 15.68
C GLY A 467 29.14 -7.67 16.71
N PHE A 468 28.73 -6.83 17.65
CA PHE A 468 29.59 -6.38 18.74
C PHE A 468 29.72 -7.46 19.82
N GLY A 469 30.87 -7.53 20.47
CA GLY A 469 31.05 -8.37 21.66
C GLY A 469 30.29 -7.80 22.87
N GLY A 470 29.79 -8.69 23.73
CA GLY A 470 29.12 -8.32 24.97
C GLY A 470 30.12 -7.84 26.03
N SER A 471 29.69 -6.97 26.93
CA SER A 471 30.51 -6.55 28.07
C SER A 471 30.62 -7.66 29.12
N GLY A 472 31.76 -7.76 29.81
CA GLY A 472 31.88 -8.60 30.99
C GLY A 472 31.11 -8.06 32.20
N GLY A 473 30.60 -8.94 33.05
CA GLY A 473 29.89 -8.61 34.28
C GLY A 473 30.84 -8.17 35.38
N SER A 474 30.40 -7.30 36.29
CA SER A 474 31.20 -6.88 37.44
C SER A 474 31.28 -7.98 38.49
N GLY A 475 32.44 -8.17 39.12
CA GLY A 475 32.56 -9.03 40.30
C GLY A 475 31.74 -8.50 41.49
N GLY A 476 31.22 -9.40 42.31
CA GLY A 476 30.45 -9.06 43.50
C GLY A 476 31.32 -8.50 44.61
N ALA A 477 30.78 -7.58 45.41
CA ALA A 477 31.49 -7.03 46.57
C ALA A 477 31.64 -8.10 47.66
N GLY A 478 32.85 -8.23 48.22
CA GLY A 478 33.15 -9.16 49.31
C GLY A 478 34.56 -9.01 49.87
N ASN A 479 34.95 -9.86 50.81
CA ASN A 479 36.31 -9.89 51.38
C ASN A 479 36.97 -11.28 51.20
N PRO A 480 37.68 -11.52 50.07
CA PRO A 480 37.96 -10.59 48.96
C PRO A 480 36.76 -10.40 48.00
N SER A 481 36.79 -9.34 47.19
CA SER A 481 35.76 -9.12 46.16
C SER A 481 35.98 -10.04 44.96
N GLY A 482 34.89 -10.35 44.25
CA GLY A 482 34.94 -11.12 43.02
C GLY A 482 35.62 -10.34 41.89
N ARG A 483 36.14 -11.07 40.91
CA ARG A 483 36.75 -10.52 39.70
C ARG A 483 35.67 -10.14 38.70
N SER A 484 35.89 -9.06 37.95
CA SER A 484 35.03 -8.74 36.80
C SER A 484 35.36 -9.64 35.61
N GLY A 485 34.33 -10.02 34.87
CA GLY A 485 34.47 -10.75 33.62
C GLY A 485 35.08 -9.89 32.51
N SER A 486 35.65 -10.56 31.53
CA SER A 486 36.21 -9.98 30.31
C SER A 486 35.09 -9.61 29.33
N SER A 487 35.30 -8.57 28.52
CA SER A 487 34.39 -8.29 27.40
C SER A 487 34.66 -9.24 26.23
N GLY A 488 33.61 -9.69 25.56
CA GLY A 488 33.70 -10.50 24.36
C GLY A 488 34.26 -9.70 23.18
N GLN A 489 34.86 -10.40 22.22
CA GLN A 489 35.36 -9.77 21.00
C GLN A 489 34.21 -9.47 20.04
N SER A 490 34.34 -8.39 19.25
CA SER A 490 33.39 -8.15 18.15
C SER A 490 33.68 -9.10 16.99
N GLY A 491 32.61 -9.54 16.34
CA GLY A 491 32.70 -10.38 15.15
C GLY A 491 33.34 -9.62 13.98
N PRO A 492 34.06 -10.31 13.09
CA PRO A 492 34.67 -9.68 11.94
C PRO A 492 33.60 -9.18 10.95
N SER A 493 33.87 -8.01 10.36
CA SER A 493 33.08 -7.43 9.27
C SER A 493 33.87 -7.52 7.98
N ALA A 494 33.31 -8.16 6.95
CA ALA A 494 33.85 -8.04 5.61
C ALA A 494 33.38 -6.71 5.01
N PHE A 495 34.30 -5.82 4.66
CA PHE A 495 33.94 -4.54 4.05
C PHE A 495 33.62 -4.71 2.56
N GLY A 496 32.68 -3.92 2.05
CA GLY A 496 32.42 -3.80 0.62
C GLY A 496 31.34 -4.73 0.08
N TRP A 497 31.44 -5.01 -1.22
CA TRP A 497 30.45 -5.72 -2.02
C TRP A 497 31.08 -6.96 -2.65
N ALA A 498 30.28 -7.98 -2.88
CA ALA A 498 30.67 -9.08 -3.73
C ALA A 498 30.88 -8.60 -5.18
N PRO A 499 31.62 -9.36 -6.01
CA PRO A 499 31.82 -9.01 -7.40
C PRO A 499 30.50 -8.92 -8.18
N SER A 500 30.39 -7.94 -9.07
CA SER A 500 29.34 -7.91 -10.08
C SER A 500 29.60 -8.95 -11.17
N GLY A 501 28.54 -9.45 -11.80
CA GLY A 501 28.65 -10.27 -12.99
C GLY A 501 29.15 -9.46 -14.17
N GLY A 502 29.85 -10.14 -15.09
CA GLY A 502 30.30 -9.54 -16.34
C GLY A 502 29.17 -9.42 -17.35
N SER A 503 29.34 -8.51 -18.32
CA SER A 503 28.48 -8.45 -19.50
C SER A 503 28.64 -9.71 -20.36
N GLY A 504 27.55 -10.16 -20.97
CA GLY A 504 27.59 -11.21 -21.98
C GLY A 504 28.10 -10.68 -23.32
N GLN A 505 28.40 -11.59 -24.24
CA GLN A 505 28.87 -11.22 -25.57
C GLN A 505 27.69 -10.95 -26.51
N ILE A 506 27.77 -9.85 -27.24
CA ILE A 506 26.84 -9.53 -28.33
C ILE A 506 27.57 -9.80 -29.65
N ARG A 507 27.00 -10.66 -30.49
CA ARG A 507 27.55 -11.04 -31.79
C ARG A 507 26.54 -10.77 -32.88
N ILE A 508 27.01 -10.21 -33.99
CA ILE A 508 26.20 -10.01 -35.19
C ILE A 508 26.80 -10.87 -36.30
N GLN A 509 25.98 -11.66 -36.97
CA GLN A 509 26.39 -12.60 -38.01
C GLN A 509 25.43 -12.55 -39.19
N SER A 510 25.96 -12.82 -40.39
CA SER A 510 25.12 -13.10 -41.56
C SER A 510 24.59 -14.54 -41.48
N THR A 511 23.37 -14.76 -41.93
CA THR A 511 22.80 -16.11 -42.11
C THR A 511 22.11 -16.22 -43.48
N GLU A 512 22.05 -17.44 -43.99
CA GLU A 512 21.20 -17.80 -45.14
C GLU A 512 19.93 -18.54 -44.66
N GLU A 513 19.78 -18.74 -43.35
CA GLU A 513 18.61 -19.40 -42.77
C GLU A 513 17.38 -18.50 -42.88
N PHE A 514 16.43 -18.93 -43.71
CA PHE A 514 15.14 -18.28 -43.88
C PHE A 514 14.09 -18.96 -43.00
N PHE A 515 13.51 -18.23 -42.05
CA PHE A 515 12.37 -18.71 -41.29
C PHE A 515 11.10 -18.34 -42.04
N GLU A 516 10.63 -19.21 -42.94
CA GLU A 516 9.39 -18.96 -43.68
C GLU A 516 8.20 -18.83 -42.72
N TYR A 517 7.67 -17.61 -42.58
CA TYR A 517 6.31 -17.42 -42.12
C TYR A 517 5.36 -17.86 -43.24
N LYS A 518 4.90 -19.11 -43.17
CA LYS A 518 3.73 -19.54 -43.94
C LYS A 518 2.50 -18.94 -43.29
N SER A 519 2.07 -17.78 -43.80
CA SER A 519 0.68 -17.31 -43.65
C SER A 519 -0.24 -18.51 -43.88
N LYS A 520 -1.13 -18.81 -42.92
CA LYS A 520 -2.08 -19.92 -43.06
C LYS A 520 -2.84 -19.71 -44.37
N ASP A 521 -2.50 -20.51 -45.38
CA ASP A 521 -3.15 -20.48 -46.67
C ASP A 521 -4.67 -20.60 -46.49
N LYS A 522 -5.37 -19.69 -47.17
CA LYS A 522 -6.83 -19.63 -47.28
C LYS A 522 -7.38 -21.02 -47.59
N LYS A 523 -8.14 -21.59 -46.65
CA LYS A 523 -9.19 -22.57 -46.99
C LYS A 523 -10.50 -21.84 -47.18
#